data_AF-A0A1G9EKZ4-F1
#
_entry.id   AF-A0A1G9EKZ4-F1
#
_cell.length_a   1.000
_cell.length_b   1.000
_cell.length_c   1.000
_cell.angle_alpha   90.00
_cell.angle_beta   90.00
_cell.angle_gamma   90.00
#
_symmetry.space_group_name_H-M   'P 1'
#
loop_
_entity.id
_entity.type
_entity.pdbx_description
1 polymer ?
#
loop_
_entity_poly.entity_id
_entity_poly.type
_entity_poly.pdbx_seq_one_letter_code
_entity_poly.pdbx_strand_id
1 'polypeptide(L)'
;MRNFFIILILASIICIPISAKCNDSGTSQKTNLTQYFRNLSEVEAALKKIGANLDKIAGSDAQPDRAYALQDLANLCQTSRIQVHSLNSLYSVVNIVKREKEFQSKETTVLKEKSGYAYNDFLRRKNFVHDIIVKANDQKLKDLAYILEAQLNIVLKQLKLIKKELK
;
A
#
# COMPACT_ATOMS: atom_id res chain seq x y z
N MET A 1 13.67 -26.57 -8.23
CA MET A 1 13.08 -25.67 -7.19
C MET A 1 13.00 -24.18 -7.58
N ARG A 2 13.62 -23.71 -8.67
CA ARG A 2 13.63 -22.30 -9.09
C ARG A 2 12.30 -21.77 -9.65
N ASN A 3 11.51 -22.63 -10.31
CA ASN A 3 10.22 -22.24 -10.91
C ASN A 3 9.04 -22.28 -9.93
N PHE A 4 9.18 -22.93 -8.77
CA PHE A 4 8.10 -23.05 -7.79
C PHE A 4 7.85 -21.74 -7.03
N PHE A 5 8.90 -20.93 -6.78
CA PHE A 5 8.79 -19.67 -6.05
C PHE A 5 8.13 -18.55 -6.84
N ILE A 6 8.38 -18.48 -8.16
CA ILE A 6 7.73 -17.50 -9.05
C ILE A 6 6.23 -17.79 -9.17
N ILE A 7 5.85 -19.07 -9.24
CA ILE A 7 4.46 -19.51 -9.30
C ILE A 7 3.72 -19.19 -7.99
N LEU A 8 4.37 -19.31 -6.82
CA LEU A 8 3.76 -18.99 -5.52
C LEU A 8 3.52 -17.48 -5.31
N ILE A 9 4.36 -16.63 -5.91
CA ILE A 9 4.19 -15.17 -5.89
C ILE A 9 3.09 -14.75 -6.89
N LEU A 10 3.08 -15.31 -8.11
CA LEU A 10 2.01 -15.11 -9.10
C LEU A 10 0.64 -15.63 -8.63
N ALA A 11 0.58 -16.79 -7.98
CA ALA A 11 -0.65 -17.34 -7.42
C ALA A 11 -1.26 -16.43 -6.33
N SER A 12 -0.43 -15.66 -5.61
CA SER A 12 -0.93 -14.67 -4.65
C SER A 12 -1.43 -13.36 -5.28
N ILE A 13 -1.17 -13.15 -6.58
CA ILE A 13 -1.71 -12.03 -7.37
C ILE A 13 -3.02 -12.45 -8.08
N ILE A 14 -3.22 -13.76 -8.32
CA ILE A 14 -4.39 -14.29 -9.06
C ILE A 14 -5.59 -14.62 -8.16
N CYS A 15 -5.43 -14.69 -6.84
CA CYS A 15 -6.57 -14.71 -5.90
C CYS A 15 -7.20 -13.31 -5.71
N ILE A 16 -7.51 -12.64 -6.82
CA ILE A 16 -8.56 -11.63 -6.85
C ILE A 16 -9.84 -12.42 -7.11
N PRO A 17 -10.74 -12.62 -6.13
CA PRO A 17 -12.09 -12.96 -6.49
C PRO A 17 -12.63 -11.76 -7.26
N ILE A 18 -12.73 -11.89 -8.58
CA ILE A 18 -13.69 -11.16 -9.38
C ILE A 18 -15.06 -11.67 -8.90
N SER A 19 -15.47 -11.25 -7.70
CA SER A 19 -16.81 -11.52 -7.19
C SER A 19 -17.76 -10.68 -8.03
N ALA A 20 -18.32 -11.39 -9.00
CA ALA A 20 -19.63 -11.27 -9.57
C ALA A 20 -20.57 -10.27 -8.89
N LYS A 21 -21.25 -9.49 -9.74
CA LYS A 21 -22.49 -8.77 -9.49
C LYS A 21 -23.40 -9.55 -8.53
N CYS A 22 -23.67 -8.98 -7.36
CA CYS A 22 -24.96 -9.15 -6.69
C CYS A 22 -25.72 -7.84 -6.84
N ASN A 23 -26.82 -7.91 -7.60
CA ASN A 23 -27.88 -6.92 -7.54
C ASN A 23 -28.43 -6.91 -6.11
N ASP A 24 -28.34 -5.78 -5.43
CA ASP A 24 -29.29 -5.46 -4.37
C ASP A 24 -29.75 -4.01 -4.53
N SER A 25 -31.04 -3.93 -4.78
CA SER A 25 -31.87 -2.76 -4.82
C SER A 25 -31.90 -2.02 -3.48
N GLY A 26 -31.88 -0.69 -3.53
CA GLY A 26 -32.46 0.14 -2.48
C GLY A 26 -31.45 0.83 -1.56
N THR A 27 -31.43 2.17 -1.70
CA THR A 27 -30.97 3.18 -0.73
C THR A 27 -29.46 3.44 -0.54
N SER A 28 -29.11 4.67 -0.96
CA SER A 28 -28.13 5.58 -0.35
C SER A 28 -26.65 5.38 -0.71
N GLN A 29 -26.04 6.48 -1.14
CA GLN A 29 -24.60 6.78 -1.21
C GLN A 29 -23.81 6.27 0.01
N LYS A 30 -23.58 4.96 0.12
CA LYS A 30 -22.67 4.35 1.09
C LYS A 30 -21.25 4.55 0.58
N THR A 31 -20.77 5.78 0.78
CA THR A 31 -19.41 6.36 0.61
C THR A 31 -18.35 5.47 -0.05
N ASN A 32 -17.84 5.87 -1.23
CA ASN A 32 -16.70 5.19 -1.87
C ASN A 32 -15.45 5.21 -0.97
N LEU A 33 -15.39 6.13 0.00
CA LEU A 33 -14.37 6.24 1.03
C LEU A 33 -14.06 4.91 1.73
N THR A 34 -15.09 4.15 2.14
CA THR A 34 -14.88 2.84 2.81
C THR A 34 -14.13 1.87 1.89
N GLN A 35 -14.47 1.85 0.59
CA GLN A 35 -13.79 1.00 -0.37
C GLN A 35 -12.34 1.45 -0.59
N TYR A 36 -12.06 2.76 -0.62
CA TYR A 36 -10.69 3.27 -0.77
C TYR A 36 -9.80 2.90 0.41
N PHE A 37 -10.31 2.98 1.64
CA PHE A 37 -9.59 2.54 2.83
C PHE A 37 -9.46 1.01 2.92
N ARG A 38 -10.45 0.24 2.44
CA ARG A 38 -10.30 -1.22 2.29
C ARG A 38 -9.13 -1.57 1.36
N ASN A 39 -9.05 -0.91 0.20
CA ASN A 39 -7.93 -1.10 -0.73
C ASN A 39 -6.58 -0.73 -0.09
N LEU A 40 -6.55 0.30 0.77
CA LEU A 40 -5.35 0.64 1.54
C LEU A 40 -4.98 -0.48 2.53
N SER A 41 -5.93 -1.08 3.25
CA SER A 41 -5.68 -2.23 4.13
C SER A 41 -5.12 -3.46 3.37
N GLU A 42 -5.57 -3.70 2.15
CA GLU A 42 -5.01 -4.76 1.30
C GLU A 42 -3.54 -4.49 0.96
N VAL A 43 -3.21 -3.24 0.62
CA VAL A 43 -1.82 -2.84 0.39
C VAL A 43 -0.98 -2.93 1.67
N GLU A 44 -1.55 -2.59 2.83
CA GLU A 44 -0.87 -2.77 4.13
C GLU A 44 -0.43 -4.23 4.35
N ALA A 45 -1.33 -5.18 4.08
CA ALA A 45 -1.04 -6.61 4.16
C ALA A 45 0.02 -7.05 3.14
N ALA A 46 -0.06 -6.55 1.90
CA ALA A 46 0.92 -6.82 0.86
C ALA A 46 2.31 -6.31 1.25
N LEU A 47 2.42 -5.06 1.71
CA LEU A 47 3.67 -4.44 2.17
C LEU A 47 4.29 -5.21 3.34
N LYS A 48 3.47 -5.70 4.29
CA LYS A 48 3.94 -6.57 5.38
C LYS A 48 4.61 -7.85 4.84
N LYS A 49 3.93 -8.52 3.90
CA LYS A 49 4.42 -9.79 3.33
C LYS A 49 5.68 -9.59 2.48
N ILE A 50 5.69 -8.54 1.65
CA ILE A 50 6.85 -8.19 0.81
C ILE A 50 8.05 -7.85 1.70
N GLY A 51 7.89 -6.98 2.69
CA GLY A 51 8.97 -6.60 3.60
C GLY A 51 9.59 -7.79 4.32
N ALA A 52 8.77 -8.66 4.91
CA ALA A 52 9.26 -9.86 5.59
C ALA A 52 10.01 -10.83 4.66
N ASN A 53 9.56 -10.95 3.40
CA ASN A 53 10.26 -11.77 2.41
C ASN A 53 11.60 -11.15 2.02
N LEU A 54 11.66 -9.83 1.84
CA LEU A 54 12.89 -9.10 1.50
C LEU A 54 13.94 -9.24 2.61
N ASP A 55 13.55 -9.04 3.87
CA ASP A 55 14.45 -9.23 5.03
C ASP A 55 15.02 -10.64 5.09
N LYS A 56 14.16 -11.65 4.87
CA LYS A 56 14.60 -13.05 4.85
C LYS A 56 15.60 -13.32 3.74
N ILE A 57 15.37 -12.78 2.54
CA ILE A 57 16.29 -12.95 1.41
C ILE A 57 17.61 -12.27 1.73
N ALA A 58 17.57 -11.02 2.22
CA ALA A 58 18.76 -10.24 2.56
C ALA A 58 19.65 -10.95 3.59
N GLY A 59 19.05 -11.52 4.65
CA GLY A 59 19.79 -12.25 5.69
C GLY A 59 20.44 -13.55 5.20
N SER A 60 20.05 -14.06 4.04
CA SER A 60 20.64 -15.25 3.41
C SER A 60 21.51 -14.94 2.19
N ASP A 61 21.68 -13.65 1.85
CA ASP A 61 22.40 -13.25 0.66
C ASP A 61 23.90 -13.16 0.90
N ALA A 62 24.67 -13.88 0.08
CA ALA A 62 26.13 -13.87 0.16
C ALA A 62 26.78 -12.63 -0.48
N GLN A 63 26.02 -11.81 -1.21
CA GLN A 63 26.50 -10.58 -1.85
C GLN A 63 26.12 -9.36 -1.00
N PRO A 64 27.08 -8.68 -0.35
CA PRO A 64 26.79 -7.57 0.56
C PRO A 64 25.96 -6.45 -0.07
N ASP A 65 26.33 -6.00 -1.26
CA ASP A 65 25.64 -4.90 -1.95
C ASP A 65 24.16 -5.24 -2.23
N ARG A 66 23.89 -6.49 -2.61
CA ARG A 66 22.51 -6.96 -2.82
C ARG A 66 21.76 -7.11 -1.50
N ALA A 67 22.44 -7.60 -0.45
CA ALA A 67 21.85 -7.69 0.89
C ALA A 67 21.40 -6.32 1.40
N TYR A 68 22.23 -5.29 1.26
CA TYR A 68 21.88 -3.92 1.65
C TYR A 68 20.71 -3.36 0.84
N ALA A 69 20.74 -3.52 -0.48
CA ALA A 69 19.62 -3.08 -1.33
C ALA A 69 18.29 -3.76 -0.96
N LEU A 70 18.32 -5.04 -0.62
CA LEU A 70 17.14 -5.78 -0.19
C LEU A 70 16.64 -5.31 1.19
N GLN A 71 17.54 -5.01 2.12
CA GLN A 71 17.19 -4.42 3.42
C GLN A 71 16.56 -3.03 3.26
N ASP A 72 17.08 -2.19 2.37
CA ASP A 72 16.51 -0.87 2.09
C ASP A 72 15.08 -0.99 1.55
N LEU A 73 14.84 -1.94 0.63
CA LEU A 73 13.49 -2.21 0.13
C LEU A 73 12.56 -2.76 1.23
N ALA A 74 13.08 -3.61 2.14
CA ALA A 74 12.31 -4.12 3.27
C ALA A 74 11.90 -3.01 4.25
N ASN A 75 12.84 -2.13 4.59
CA ASN A 75 12.63 -0.95 5.43
C ASN A 75 11.61 0.03 4.80
N LEU A 76 11.67 0.21 3.47
CA LEU A 76 10.69 1.01 2.74
C LEU A 76 9.29 0.39 2.81
N CYS A 77 9.18 -0.94 2.69
CA CYS A 77 7.92 -1.65 2.88
C CYS A 77 7.37 -1.46 4.30
N GLN A 78 8.22 -1.58 5.32
CA GLN A 78 7.83 -1.38 6.72
C GLN A 78 7.32 0.05 6.97
N THR A 79 8.07 1.06 6.53
CA THR A 79 7.69 2.47 6.72
C THR A 79 6.38 2.78 5.99
N SER A 80 6.24 2.26 4.76
CA SER A 80 5.01 2.39 3.97
C SER A 80 3.82 1.74 4.64
N ARG A 81 4.00 0.53 5.19
CA ARG A 81 2.96 -0.18 5.94
C ARG A 81 2.49 0.63 7.14
N ILE A 82 3.42 1.17 7.94
CA ILE A 82 3.09 1.95 9.15
C ILE A 82 2.27 3.19 8.77
N GLN A 83 2.63 3.88 7.69
CA GLN A 83 1.92 5.07 7.24
C GLN A 83 0.51 4.73 6.72
N VAL A 84 0.36 3.64 5.95
CA VAL A 84 -0.96 3.14 5.54
C VAL A 84 -1.82 2.78 6.76
N HIS A 85 -1.24 2.05 7.71
CA HIS A 85 -1.91 1.67 8.96
C HIS A 85 -2.41 2.90 9.73
N SER A 86 -1.57 3.94 9.86
CA SER A 86 -1.94 5.20 10.52
C SER A 86 -3.16 5.87 9.87
N LEU A 87 -3.22 5.86 8.53
CA LEU A 87 -4.36 6.41 7.79
C LEU A 87 -5.64 5.58 8.00
N ASN A 88 -5.53 4.25 7.96
CA ASN A 88 -6.65 3.33 8.24
C ASN A 88 -7.21 3.51 9.66
N SER A 89 -6.32 3.67 10.64
CA SER A 89 -6.69 3.93 12.03
C SER A 89 -7.41 5.28 12.19
N LEU A 90 -6.90 6.34 11.57
CA LEU A 90 -7.55 7.66 11.60
C LEU A 90 -8.92 7.64 10.91
N TYR A 91 -9.06 6.92 9.79
CA TYR A 91 -10.35 6.73 9.14
C TYR A 91 -11.35 5.97 10.04
N SER A 92 -10.89 4.96 10.78
CA SER A 92 -11.73 4.23 11.72
C SER A 92 -12.26 5.14 12.83
N VAL A 93 -11.41 6.02 13.38
CA VAL A 93 -11.82 7.06 14.34
C VAL A 93 -12.86 7.99 13.71
N VAL A 94 -12.58 8.56 12.53
CA VAL A 94 -13.53 9.43 11.81
C VAL A 94 -14.88 8.74 11.62
N ASN A 95 -14.88 7.46 11.26
CA ASN A 95 -16.10 6.70 11.03
C ASN A 95 -16.90 6.44 12.31
N ILE A 96 -16.23 6.33 13.47
CA ILE A 96 -16.87 6.19 14.79
C ILE A 96 -17.47 7.53 15.25
N VAL A 97 -16.70 8.62 15.16
CA VAL A 97 -17.10 9.94 15.68
C VAL A 97 -18.11 10.68 14.80
N LYS A 98 -18.48 10.14 13.62
CA LYS A 98 -19.56 10.65 12.76
C LYS A 98 -20.91 10.86 13.46
N ARG A 99 -21.11 10.32 14.66
CA ARG A 99 -22.31 10.53 15.49
C ARG A 99 -22.33 11.89 16.18
N GLU A 100 -21.18 12.55 16.32
CA GLU A 100 -21.01 13.87 16.94
C GLU A 100 -20.57 14.91 15.89
N LYS A 101 -21.42 15.89 15.59
CA LYS A 101 -21.24 16.80 14.44
C LYS A 101 -19.98 17.68 14.51
N GLU A 102 -19.58 18.15 15.70
CA GLU A 102 -18.38 18.98 15.85
C GLU A 102 -17.09 18.18 15.65
N PHE A 103 -17.00 16.99 16.25
CA PHE A 103 -15.87 16.07 16.10
C PHE A 103 -15.73 15.53 14.66
N GLN A 104 -16.84 15.37 13.93
CA GLN A 104 -16.74 14.98 12.53
C GLN A 104 -15.90 15.99 11.71
N SER A 105 -16.03 17.29 11.97
CA SER A 105 -15.38 18.34 11.15
C SER A 105 -13.86 18.41 11.34
N LYS A 106 -13.39 18.33 12.59
CA LYS A 106 -11.98 18.42 12.94
C LYS A 106 -11.23 17.16 12.50
N GLU A 107 -11.77 15.99 12.80
CA GLU A 107 -11.13 14.71 12.49
C GLU A 107 -11.10 14.45 10.98
N THR A 108 -12.14 14.87 10.26
CA THR A 108 -12.14 14.87 8.79
C THR A 108 -11.06 15.77 8.21
N THR A 109 -10.86 16.95 8.80
CA THR A 109 -9.80 17.89 8.40
C THR A 109 -8.42 17.27 8.61
N VAL A 110 -8.18 16.69 9.80
CA VAL A 110 -6.92 15.99 10.10
C VAL A 110 -6.68 14.83 9.12
N LEU A 111 -7.71 14.04 8.80
CA LEU A 111 -7.58 12.95 7.83
C LEU A 111 -7.21 13.44 6.43
N LYS A 112 -7.80 14.56 5.99
CA LYS A 112 -7.51 15.19 4.71
C LYS A 112 -6.07 15.68 4.63
N GLU A 113 -5.60 16.38 5.66
CA GLU A 113 -4.22 16.87 5.76
C GLU A 113 -3.21 15.72 5.77
N LYS A 114 -3.40 14.72 6.65
CA LYS A 114 -2.53 13.55 6.75
C LYS A 114 -2.48 12.76 5.45
N SER A 115 -3.61 12.62 4.75
CA SER A 115 -3.66 11.98 3.43
C SER A 115 -2.87 12.77 2.38
N GLY A 116 -2.91 14.10 2.44
CA GLY A 116 -2.11 14.98 1.57
C GLY A 116 -0.61 14.86 1.81
N TYR A 117 -0.17 14.88 3.07
CA TYR A 117 1.24 14.65 3.43
C TYR A 117 1.71 13.26 3.00
N ALA A 118 0.90 12.23 3.27
CA ALA A 118 1.21 10.87 2.86
C ALA A 118 1.38 10.77 1.34
N TYR A 119 0.53 11.42 0.54
CA TYR A 119 0.63 11.38 -0.93
C TYR A 119 2.01 11.83 -1.42
N ASN A 120 2.52 12.95 -0.92
CA ASN A 120 3.84 13.46 -1.32
C ASN A 120 4.96 12.50 -0.92
N ASP A 121 4.83 11.88 0.25
CA ASP A 121 5.83 10.95 0.76
C ASP A 121 5.85 9.62 -0.03
N PHE A 122 4.67 9.06 -0.33
CA PHE A 122 4.53 7.90 -1.21
C PHE A 122 5.03 8.18 -2.62
N LEU A 123 4.86 9.41 -3.13
CA LEU A 123 5.39 9.80 -4.44
C LEU A 123 6.93 9.78 -4.44
N ARG A 124 7.57 10.28 -3.39
CA ARG A 124 9.04 10.21 -3.25
C ARG A 124 9.54 8.77 -3.19
N ARG A 125 8.89 7.91 -2.38
CA ARG A 125 9.23 6.48 -2.28
C ARG A 125 9.06 5.77 -3.62
N LYS A 126 8.00 6.08 -4.37
CA LYS A 126 7.79 5.53 -5.72
C LYS A 126 8.96 5.90 -6.64
N ASN A 127 9.38 7.16 -6.64
CA ASN A 127 10.50 7.61 -7.46
C ASN A 127 11.82 6.92 -7.06
N PHE A 128 12.07 6.73 -5.77
CA PHE A 128 13.23 5.95 -5.29
C PHE A 128 13.19 4.50 -5.81
N VAL A 129 12.04 3.83 -5.72
CA VAL A 129 11.88 2.46 -6.23
C VAL A 129 12.04 2.42 -7.75
N HIS A 130 11.52 3.42 -8.46
CA HIS A 130 11.69 3.56 -9.90
C HIS A 130 13.17 3.70 -10.30
N ASP A 131 13.94 4.47 -9.53
CA ASP A 131 15.37 4.60 -9.74
C ASP A 131 16.10 3.25 -9.63
N ILE A 132 15.70 2.39 -8.69
CA ILE A 132 16.24 1.02 -8.59
C ILE A 132 15.90 0.21 -9.84
N ILE A 133 14.66 0.30 -10.33
CA ILE A 133 14.22 -0.39 -11.54
C ILE A 133 15.08 0.00 -12.75
N VAL A 134 15.38 1.29 -12.91
CA VAL A 134 16.13 1.79 -14.07
C VAL A 134 17.63 1.52 -13.94
N LYS A 135 18.20 1.64 -12.74
CA LYS A 135 19.66 1.67 -12.52
C LYS A 135 20.26 0.34 -12.08
N ALA A 136 19.48 -0.57 -11.49
CA ALA A 136 20.02 -1.84 -11.03
C ALA A 136 20.34 -2.79 -12.19
N ASN A 137 21.47 -3.50 -12.08
CA ASN A 137 21.85 -4.56 -13.03
C ASN A 137 21.26 -5.93 -12.65
N ASP A 138 20.94 -6.15 -11.36
CA ASP A 138 20.37 -7.41 -10.87
C ASP A 138 18.87 -7.51 -11.23
N GLN A 139 18.50 -8.47 -12.08
CA GLN A 139 17.12 -8.64 -12.53
C GLN A 139 16.16 -9.01 -11.40
N LYS A 140 16.58 -9.79 -10.40
CA LYS A 140 15.71 -10.16 -9.28
C LYS A 140 15.39 -8.93 -8.42
N LEU A 141 16.38 -8.07 -8.19
CA LEU A 141 16.18 -6.80 -7.49
C LEU A 141 15.20 -5.91 -8.25
N LYS A 142 15.29 -5.84 -9.58
CA LYS A 142 14.34 -5.10 -10.43
C LYS A 142 12.93 -5.68 -10.32
N ASP A 143 12.76 -7.00 -10.41
CA ASP A 143 11.46 -7.65 -10.33
C ASP A 143 10.78 -7.37 -8.98
N LEU A 144 11.54 -7.41 -7.89
CA LEU A 144 11.05 -7.05 -6.55
C LEU A 144 10.68 -5.57 -6.45
N ALA A 145 11.49 -4.69 -7.03
CA ALA A 145 11.21 -3.26 -7.10
C ALA A 145 9.93 -2.96 -7.91
N TYR A 146 9.68 -3.65 -9.03
CA TYR A 146 8.44 -3.52 -9.80
C TYR A 146 7.19 -3.87 -8.98
N ILE A 147 7.24 -4.96 -8.21
CA ILE A 147 6.13 -5.37 -7.34
C ILE A 147 5.83 -4.26 -6.33
N LEU A 148 6.88 -3.69 -5.72
CA LEU A 148 6.74 -2.61 -4.75
C LEU A 148 6.20 -1.32 -5.41
N GLU A 149 6.72 -0.94 -6.58
CA GLU A 149 6.25 0.22 -7.33
C GLU A 149 4.74 0.12 -7.63
N ALA A 150 4.26 -1.08 -8.01
CA ALA A 150 2.84 -1.34 -8.22
C ALA A 150 2.01 -1.10 -6.95
N GLN A 151 2.48 -1.56 -5.78
CA GLN A 151 1.81 -1.29 -4.50
C GLN A 151 1.75 0.21 -4.20
N LEU A 152 2.85 0.93 -4.41
CA LEU A 152 2.92 2.39 -4.18
C LEU A 152 1.97 3.15 -5.13
N ASN A 153 1.83 2.70 -6.38
CA ASN A 153 0.86 3.27 -7.32
C ASN A 153 -0.60 3.06 -6.87
N ILE A 154 -0.92 1.91 -6.28
CA ILE A 154 -2.25 1.69 -5.69
C ILE A 154 -2.49 2.67 -4.54
N VAL A 155 -1.52 2.85 -3.62
CA VAL A 155 -1.63 3.82 -2.52
C VAL A 155 -1.88 5.24 -3.05
N LEU A 156 -1.06 5.71 -4.00
CA LEU A 156 -1.21 7.04 -4.60
C LEU A 156 -2.58 7.24 -5.23
N LYS A 157 -3.11 6.21 -5.93
CA LYS A 157 -4.45 6.23 -6.50
C LYS A 157 -5.52 6.37 -5.40
N GLN A 158 -5.45 5.56 -4.33
CA GLN A 158 -6.43 5.64 -3.25
C GLN A 158 -6.37 6.99 -2.52
N LEU A 159 -5.17 7.50 -2.20
CA LEU A 159 -5.01 8.81 -1.55
C LEU A 159 -5.59 9.96 -2.39
N LYS A 160 -5.41 9.91 -3.72
CA LYS A 160 -6.01 10.88 -4.64
C LYS A 160 -7.54 10.83 -4.60
N LEU A 161 -8.12 9.64 -4.49
CA LEU A 161 -9.58 9.44 -4.41
C LEU A 161 -10.14 9.86 -3.05
N ILE A 162 -9.48 9.50 -1.95
CA ILE A 162 -9.81 9.92 -0.58
C ILE A 162 -9.85 11.45 -0.49
N LYS A 163 -8.81 12.14 -0.99
CA LYS A 163 -8.76 13.61 -0.98
C LYS A 163 -9.94 14.26 -1.72
N LYS A 164 -10.47 13.62 -2.77
CA LYS A 164 -11.62 14.13 -3.53
C LYS A 164 -12.94 13.94 -2.79
N GLU A 165 -13.09 12.85 -2.04
CA GLU A 165 -14.30 12.57 -1.27
C GLU A 165 -14.36 13.28 0.09
N LEU A 166 -13.20 13.55 0.71
CA LEU A 166 -13.10 14.41 1.88
C LEU A 166 -13.20 15.89 1.44
N LYS A 167 -14.41 16.32 1.06
CA LYS A 167 -14.70 17.73 0.77
C LYS A 167 -14.75 18.53 2.06
#